data_AF-A0A934YK84-F1
#
_entry.id   AF-A0A934YK84-F1
#
_cell.length_a   1.000
_cell.length_b   1.000
_cell.length_c   1.000
_cell.angle_alpha   90.00
_cell.angle_beta   90.00
_cell.angle_gamma   90.00
#
_symmetry.space_group_name_H-M   'P 1'
#
loop_
_entity.id
_entity.type
_entity.pdbx_description
1 polymer ?
#
loop_
_entity_poly.entity_id
_entity_poly.type
_entity_poly.pdbx_seq_one_letter_code
_entity_poly.pdbx_strand_id
1 'polypeptide(L)'
;MGRRITAVVFALGCAAAVACANGVADLDDGGLIEPVEEEDAGTPVRDSATPPRDVALPPVVQVDSAPPPPVDAGTDSPVVVDSGTGDSGTGDAGTPAACASPNTCLGGTTMTAISGDTGSPTSRTTGTTSQWLKIRVSENDSGVFGAKLKVRLTLTSPSSANFDMRVYVANDGSSQKCTGVDRQTSATVGPDVASVEWGEGAVANGDDDDRWVTIEVFHVSGTCAAGQTWSLLAEGNK
;
A
#
# COMPACT_ATOMS: atom_id res chain seq x y z
N MET A 1 -30.44 27.90 -31.23
CA MET A 1 -29.43 27.10 -30.49
C MET A 1 -28.19 27.95 -30.32
N GLY A 2 -28.06 28.65 -29.18
CA GLY A 2 -26.90 29.51 -28.87
C GLY A 2 -26.12 28.93 -27.71
N ARG A 3 -24.90 28.45 -27.95
CA ARG A 3 -23.99 27.97 -26.90
C ARG A 3 -23.34 29.16 -26.21
N ARG A 4 -23.60 29.33 -24.91
CA ARG A 4 -22.88 30.29 -24.06
C ARG A 4 -21.55 29.64 -23.64
N ILE A 5 -20.45 30.26 -24.04
CA ILE A 5 -19.09 29.93 -23.60
C ILE A 5 -18.86 30.71 -22.31
N THR A 6 -18.78 30.00 -21.18
CA THR A 6 -18.41 30.59 -19.89
C THR A 6 -16.89 30.53 -19.75
N ALA A 7 -16.21 31.67 -19.88
CA ALA A 7 -14.79 31.77 -19.61
C ALA A 7 -14.57 31.80 -18.10
N VAL A 8 -13.84 30.81 -17.57
CA VAL A 8 -13.38 30.79 -16.18
C VAL A 8 -12.00 31.46 -16.15
N VAL A 9 -11.93 32.61 -15.50
CA VAL A 9 -10.68 33.34 -15.25
C VAL A 9 -10.01 32.73 -14.01
N PHE A 10 -8.87 32.08 -14.20
CA PHE A 10 -8.02 31.65 -13.09
C PHE A 10 -7.12 32.83 -12.67
N ALA A 11 -7.31 33.30 -11.43
CA ALA A 11 -6.40 34.24 -10.80
C ALA A 11 -5.16 33.50 -10.31
N LEU A 12 -4.01 33.79 -10.93
CA LEU A 12 -2.70 33.29 -10.54
C LEU A 12 -2.19 34.14 -9.35
N GLY A 13 -2.25 33.58 -8.14
CA GLY A 13 -1.67 34.20 -6.95
C GLY A 13 -0.18 33.88 -6.83
N CYS A 14 0.68 34.85 -7.05
CA CYS A 14 2.09 34.79 -6.65
C CYS A 14 2.20 34.85 -5.12
N ALA A 15 2.61 33.76 -4.48
CA ALA A 15 3.12 33.79 -3.12
C ALA A 15 4.64 33.98 -3.16
N ALA A 16 5.11 35.08 -2.58
CA ALA A 16 6.51 35.47 -2.51
C ALA A 16 7.29 34.55 -1.57
N ALA A 17 8.48 34.13 -2.00
CA ALA A 17 9.48 33.46 -1.18
C ALA A 17 10.15 34.46 -0.23
N VAL A 18 10.19 34.14 1.06
CA VAL A 18 11.04 34.82 2.05
C VAL A 18 12.27 33.97 2.26
N ALA A 19 13.40 34.45 1.76
CA ALA A 19 14.72 33.90 2.03
C ALA A 19 15.24 34.49 3.36
N CYS A 20 15.53 33.64 4.34
CA CYS A 20 16.39 33.99 5.46
C CYS A 20 17.73 33.28 5.26
N ALA A 21 18.68 34.01 4.68
CA ALA A 21 20.10 33.74 4.84
C ALA A 21 20.56 34.38 6.16
N ASN A 22 21.34 33.66 6.96
CA ASN A 22 22.49 34.15 7.73
C ASN A 22 22.98 33.07 8.73
N GLY A 23 24.29 32.85 8.77
CA GLY A 23 24.95 32.30 9.97
C GLY A 23 25.98 31.21 9.70
N VAL A 24 27.19 31.64 9.31
CA VAL A 24 28.43 30.86 9.40
C VAL A 24 28.87 30.74 10.86
N ALA A 25 29.30 29.54 11.27
CA ALA A 25 30.24 29.36 12.36
C ALA A 25 31.12 28.14 12.05
N ASP A 26 32.35 28.47 11.69
CA ASP A 26 33.54 27.63 11.68
C ASP A 26 33.73 26.93 13.04
N LEU A 27 33.98 25.62 13.01
CA LEU A 27 34.71 24.91 14.05
C LEU A 27 35.58 23.85 13.37
N ASP A 28 36.80 24.28 13.02
CA ASP A 28 37.99 23.44 13.04
C ASP A 28 38.11 22.73 14.40
N ASP A 29 38.19 21.39 14.41
CA ASP A 29 39.25 20.77 15.21
C ASP A 29 39.65 19.41 14.62
N GLY A 30 40.96 19.22 14.51
CA GLY A 30 41.61 18.16 13.77
C GLY A 30 41.59 16.81 14.48
N GLY A 31 41.35 15.76 13.70
CA GLY A 31 41.65 14.38 14.07
C GLY A 31 42.43 13.73 12.93
N LEU A 32 43.75 13.89 12.95
CA LEU A 32 44.67 13.07 12.16
C LEU A 32 44.54 11.62 12.64
N ILE A 33 43.93 10.77 11.83
CA ILE A 33 44.03 9.32 11.98
C ILE A 33 44.83 8.80 10.80
N GLU A 34 45.94 8.16 11.13
CA GLU A 34 47.01 7.74 10.23
C GLU A 34 46.53 6.70 9.20
N PRO A 35 47.08 6.71 7.99
CA PRO A 35 46.83 5.66 7.02
C PRO A 35 47.53 4.38 7.46
N VAL A 36 46.74 3.34 7.76
CA VAL A 36 47.28 1.97 7.85
C VAL A 36 47.41 1.48 6.42
N GLU A 37 48.64 1.52 5.90
CA GLU A 37 49.07 0.69 4.79
C GLU A 37 49.14 -0.75 5.30
N GLU A 38 48.27 -1.63 4.79
CA GLU A 38 48.61 -3.05 4.70
C GLU A 38 48.61 -3.47 3.23
N GLU A 39 49.81 -3.85 2.84
CA GLU A 39 50.13 -4.47 1.58
C GLU A 39 49.61 -5.91 1.51
N ASP A 40 49.48 -6.36 0.27
CA ASP A 40 50.00 -7.65 -0.19
C ASP A 40 49.07 -8.87 -0.31
N ALA A 41 49.47 -9.66 -1.30
CA ALA A 41 49.15 -11.04 -1.64
C ALA A 41 47.86 -11.25 -2.45
N GLY A 42 48.00 -10.99 -3.74
CA GLY A 42 47.09 -11.52 -4.74
C GLY A 42 47.02 -13.06 -4.76
N THR A 43 45.97 -13.55 -5.41
CA THR A 43 45.95 -14.90 -5.99
C THR A 43 45.48 -14.83 -7.43
N PRO A 44 46.22 -15.45 -8.37
CA PRO A 44 45.85 -15.52 -9.77
C PRO A 44 44.85 -16.66 -10.06
N VAL A 45 43.92 -16.38 -10.98
CA VAL A 45 43.55 -17.22 -12.15
C VAL A 45 42.70 -18.49 -11.93
N ARG A 46 41.55 -18.48 -12.64
CA ARG A 46 40.76 -19.58 -13.26
C ARG A 46 40.06 -20.60 -12.34
N ASP A 47 38.74 -20.76 -12.51
CA ASP A 47 38.27 -21.85 -13.37
C ASP A 47 36.82 -21.69 -13.87
N SER A 48 36.67 -21.94 -15.16
CA SER A 48 35.57 -22.61 -15.85
C SER A 48 34.13 -22.40 -15.39
N ALA A 49 33.43 -21.57 -16.16
CA ALA A 49 31.99 -21.67 -16.39
C ALA A 49 31.63 -23.10 -16.82
N THR A 50 31.07 -23.87 -15.90
CA THR A 50 30.32 -25.09 -16.22
C THR A 50 28.86 -24.67 -16.35
N PRO A 51 28.21 -24.77 -17.52
CA PRO A 51 26.77 -24.58 -17.60
C PRO A 51 26.11 -25.68 -16.75
N PRO A 52 25.09 -25.36 -15.93
CA PRO A 52 24.35 -26.38 -15.21
C PRO A 52 23.76 -27.36 -16.23
N ARG A 53 24.10 -28.64 -16.06
CA ARG A 53 23.50 -29.74 -16.80
C ARG A 53 21.99 -29.68 -16.60
N ASP A 54 21.25 -29.79 -17.70
CA ASP A 54 19.84 -30.16 -17.71
C ASP A 54 19.65 -31.42 -16.87
N VAL A 55 19.22 -31.24 -15.62
CA VAL A 55 18.67 -32.33 -14.84
C VAL A 55 17.29 -32.59 -15.41
N ALA A 56 17.20 -33.63 -16.24
CA ALA A 56 15.95 -34.15 -16.72
C ALA A 56 15.00 -34.34 -15.53
N LEU A 57 13.92 -33.55 -15.52
CA LEU A 57 12.86 -33.66 -14.54
C LEU A 57 12.29 -35.09 -14.62
N PRO A 58 12.07 -35.77 -13.48
CA PRO A 58 11.41 -37.07 -13.48
C PRO A 58 10.02 -36.93 -14.12
N PRO A 59 9.51 -37.98 -14.78
CA PRO A 59 8.17 -37.96 -15.36
C PRO A 59 7.15 -37.61 -14.28
N VAL A 60 6.38 -36.56 -14.53
CA VAL A 60 5.23 -36.17 -13.71
C VAL A 60 4.24 -37.33 -13.73
N VAL A 61 4.15 -38.06 -12.63
CA VAL A 61 3.12 -39.06 -12.42
C VAL A 61 1.81 -38.28 -12.25
N GLN A 62 0.92 -38.37 -13.24
CA GLN A 62 -0.44 -37.85 -13.11
C GLN A 62 -1.14 -38.63 -12.00
N VAL A 63 -1.36 -37.98 -10.86
CA VAL A 63 -2.19 -38.52 -9.80
C VAL A 63 -3.64 -38.25 -10.21
N ASP A 64 -4.26 -39.25 -10.82
CA ASP A 64 -5.70 -39.30 -11.06
C ASP A 64 -6.42 -39.04 -9.74
N SER A 65 -6.98 -37.84 -9.60
CA SER A 65 -7.77 -37.47 -8.43
C SER A 65 -9.12 -38.14 -8.56
N ALA A 66 -9.30 -39.21 -7.79
CA ALA A 66 -10.55 -39.91 -7.65
C ALA A 66 -11.71 -38.94 -7.32
N PRO A 67 -12.93 -39.19 -7.86
CA PRO A 67 -14.09 -38.35 -7.58
C PRO A 67 -14.42 -38.35 -6.08
N PRO A 68 -14.87 -37.20 -5.53
CA PRO A 68 -15.23 -37.10 -4.12
C PRO A 68 -16.40 -38.04 -3.78
N PRO A 69 -16.44 -38.61 -2.55
CA PRO A 69 -17.57 -39.40 -2.12
C PRO A 69 -18.85 -38.55 -2.02
N PRO A 70 -20.03 -39.15 -2.20
CA PRO A 70 -21.31 -38.46 -2.07
C PRO A 70 -21.47 -37.95 -0.63
N VAL A 71 -21.77 -36.65 -0.50
CA VAL A 71 -22.14 -36.03 0.77
C VAL A 71 -23.59 -36.39 1.12
N ASP A 72 -23.76 -36.92 2.33
CA ASP A 72 -25.04 -37.37 2.89
C ASP A 72 -25.88 -36.17 3.34
N ALA A 73 -27.09 -36.06 2.76
CA ALA A 73 -28.06 -35.02 3.07
C ALA A 73 -28.87 -35.43 4.32
N GLY A 74 -28.25 -35.28 5.48
CA GLY A 74 -28.91 -35.45 6.78
C GLY A 74 -29.97 -34.37 7.00
N THR A 75 -31.23 -34.75 6.78
CA THR A 75 -32.42 -33.96 7.07
C THR A 75 -32.81 -34.23 8.52
N ASP A 76 -32.68 -33.25 9.42
CA ASP A 76 -33.31 -33.31 10.73
C ASP A 76 -34.23 -32.10 10.94
N SER A 77 -35.51 -32.42 11.12
CA SER A 77 -36.62 -31.49 11.32
C SER A 77 -36.91 -31.33 12.83
N PRO A 78 -37.97 -30.61 13.23
CA PRO A 78 -37.86 -29.37 13.99
C PRO A 78 -38.18 -29.56 15.48
N VAL A 79 -37.57 -28.77 16.36
CA VAL A 79 -38.05 -28.64 17.75
C VAL A 79 -38.67 -27.26 17.93
N VAL A 80 -39.97 -27.27 18.20
CA VAL A 80 -40.85 -26.13 18.46
C VAL A 80 -40.97 -25.94 19.97
N VAL A 81 -40.52 -24.80 20.50
CA VAL A 81 -40.85 -24.22 21.84
C VAL A 81 -40.21 -22.81 21.86
N ASP A 82 -40.73 -21.72 22.42
CA ASP A 82 -41.90 -21.41 23.24
C ASP A 82 -42.11 -19.87 23.18
N SER A 83 -43.29 -19.44 23.56
CA SER A 83 -43.97 -18.17 23.36
C SER A 83 -43.50 -17.11 24.36
N GLY A 84 -42.74 -16.11 23.89
CA GLY A 84 -42.37 -14.91 24.65
C GLY A 84 -42.87 -13.64 23.96
N THR A 85 -44.04 -13.15 24.38
CA THR A 85 -44.56 -11.83 24.01
C THR A 85 -43.67 -10.74 24.60
N GLY A 86 -42.98 -9.98 23.75
CA GLY A 86 -42.16 -8.84 24.17
C GLY A 86 -41.76 -7.95 23.00
N ASP A 87 -42.48 -6.83 22.87
CA ASP A 87 -42.13 -5.58 22.21
C ASP A 87 -41.45 -5.64 20.84
N SER A 88 -42.27 -5.48 19.80
CA SER A 88 -41.86 -5.21 18.42
C SER A 88 -41.25 -3.82 18.29
N GLY A 89 -40.02 -3.69 18.76
CA GLY A 89 -39.08 -2.71 18.22
C GLY A 89 -38.81 -3.12 16.79
N THR A 90 -39.39 -2.39 15.83
CA THR A 90 -39.01 -2.44 14.42
C THR A 90 -37.55 -2.03 14.33
N GLY A 91 -36.67 -2.99 14.59
CA GLY A 91 -35.27 -2.90 14.24
C GLY A 91 -35.23 -2.78 12.74
N ASP A 92 -35.17 -1.54 12.26
CA ASP A 92 -34.66 -1.22 10.95
C ASP A 92 -33.32 -1.95 10.87
N ALA A 93 -33.34 -3.16 10.33
CA ALA A 93 -32.15 -3.87 9.88
C ALA A 93 -31.67 -3.04 8.69
N GLY A 94 -31.12 -1.88 9.03
CA GLY A 94 -30.78 -0.80 8.12
C GLY A 94 -29.96 -1.46 7.05
N THR A 95 -30.48 -1.43 5.83
CA THR A 95 -29.77 -1.95 4.66
C THR A 95 -28.34 -1.40 4.78
N PRO A 96 -27.31 -2.26 4.83
CA PRO A 96 -25.94 -1.81 5.01
C PRO A 96 -25.72 -0.63 4.09
N ALA A 97 -25.34 0.52 4.65
CA ALA A 97 -25.19 1.74 3.87
C ALA A 97 -24.37 1.38 2.63
N ALA A 98 -24.90 1.59 1.43
CA ALA A 98 -24.43 0.94 0.20
C ALA A 98 -22.93 1.19 -0.12
N CYS A 99 -22.31 2.14 0.58
CA CYS A 99 -20.93 2.55 0.48
C CYS A 99 -20.03 2.17 1.68
N ALA A 100 -20.56 1.43 2.65
CA ALA A 100 -19.84 1.02 3.84
C ALA A 100 -18.69 0.07 3.50
N SER A 101 -17.72 -0.02 4.42
CA SER A 101 -16.60 -0.92 4.25
C SER A 101 -16.99 -2.35 4.60
N PRO A 102 -16.69 -3.34 3.73
CA PRO A 102 -16.99 -4.75 4.02
C PRO A 102 -15.95 -5.38 4.96
N ASN A 103 -14.84 -4.68 5.22
CA ASN A 103 -13.74 -5.16 6.06
C ASN A 103 -13.32 -4.09 7.07
N THR A 104 -12.43 -4.49 7.97
CA THR A 104 -11.83 -3.62 8.98
C THR A 104 -10.36 -3.42 8.67
N CYS A 105 -9.71 -2.50 9.38
CA CYS A 105 -8.28 -2.27 9.23
C CYS A 105 -7.46 -3.57 9.29
N LEU A 106 -7.52 -4.32 10.39
CA LEU A 106 -6.73 -5.56 10.55
C LEU A 106 -7.06 -6.63 9.48
N GLY A 107 -8.33 -6.66 9.04
CA GLY A 107 -8.82 -7.52 7.96
C GLY A 107 -8.70 -6.92 6.56
N GLY A 108 -7.88 -5.88 6.38
CA GLY A 108 -7.70 -5.19 5.11
C GLY A 108 -7.24 -6.14 4.00
N THR A 109 -7.73 -5.92 2.79
CA THR A 109 -7.36 -6.73 1.63
C THR A 109 -5.89 -6.53 1.29
N THR A 110 -5.12 -7.62 1.25
CA THR A 110 -3.71 -7.57 0.92
C THR A 110 -3.51 -7.33 -0.58
N MET A 111 -2.80 -6.27 -0.93
CA MET A 111 -2.31 -5.99 -2.28
C MET A 111 -0.98 -6.70 -2.53
N THR A 112 -0.60 -6.84 -3.80
CA THR A 112 0.74 -7.34 -4.17
C THR A 112 1.81 -6.43 -3.55
N ALA A 113 2.79 -7.02 -2.88
CA ALA A 113 3.92 -6.32 -2.29
C ALA A 113 4.79 -5.62 -3.35
N ILE A 114 5.47 -4.54 -2.96
CA ILE A 114 6.32 -3.73 -3.84
C ILE A 114 7.60 -3.32 -3.11
N SER A 115 8.70 -3.15 -3.83
CA SER A 115 9.91 -2.54 -3.29
C SER A 115 9.72 -1.02 -3.13
N GLY A 116 10.15 -0.46 -2.00
CA GLY A 116 10.08 0.97 -1.69
C GLY A 116 11.29 1.78 -2.16
N ASP A 117 12.39 1.14 -2.49
CA ASP A 117 13.72 1.76 -2.71
C ASP A 117 14.36 1.34 -4.04
N THR A 118 13.93 0.23 -4.64
CA THR A 118 14.51 -0.35 -5.85
C THR A 118 13.51 -0.34 -7.00
N GLY A 119 13.98 0.12 -8.17
CA GLY A 119 13.17 0.12 -9.39
C GLY A 119 11.96 1.06 -9.31
N SER A 120 10.83 0.65 -9.90
CA SER A 120 9.55 1.34 -9.82
C SER A 120 8.38 0.36 -9.93
N PRO A 121 8.31 -0.66 -9.06
CA PRO A 121 7.25 -1.66 -9.10
C PRO A 121 5.88 -1.01 -8.84
N THR A 122 4.84 -1.62 -9.39
CA THR A 122 3.46 -1.13 -9.22
C THR A 122 2.52 -2.24 -8.79
N SER A 123 1.52 -1.87 -8.00
CA SER A 123 0.45 -2.74 -7.53
C SER A 123 -0.87 -2.01 -7.68
N ARG A 124 -1.89 -2.66 -8.26
CA ARG A 124 -3.18 -2.04 -8.54
C ARG A 124 -4.32 -2.87 -7.98
N THR A 125 -5.32 -2.19 -7.43
CA THR A 125 -6.59 -2.79 -7.02
C THR A 125 -7.76 -1.88 -7.37
N THR A 126 -8.98 -2.42 -7.32
CA THR A 126 -10.22 -1.69 -7.57
C THR A 126 -11.28 -2.09 -6.55
N GLY A 127 -12.29 -1.25 -6.37
CA GLY A 127 -13.44 -1.55 -5.52
C GLY A 127 -14.62 -0.63 -5.80
N THR A 128 -15.77 -0.92 -5.22
CA THR A 128 -17.03 -0.19 -5.45
C THR A 128 -17.57 0.50 -4.21
N THR A 129 -17.04 0.20 -3.02
CA THR A 129 -17.44 0.78 -1.73
C THR A 129 -16.20 1.19 -0.95
N SER A 130 -16.36 1.75 0.26
CA SER A 130 -15.21 1.98 1.15
C SER A 130 -14.47 0.66 1.41
N GLN A 131 -13.16 0.67 1.60
CA GLN A 131 -12.38 -0.55 1.80
C GLN A 131 -11.08 -0.28 2.54
N TRP A 132 -10.75 -1.16 3.48
CA TRP A 132 -9.41 -1.25 4.05
C TRP A 132 -8.54 -2.15 3.18
N LEU A 133 -7.34 -1.68 2.88
CA LEU A 133 -6.31 -2.34 2.09
C LEU A 133 -5.00 -2.33 2.87
N LYS A 134 -4.11 -3.26 2.55
CA LYS A 134 -2.75 -3.25 3.06
C LYS A 134 -1.76 -3.72 2.00
N ILE A 135 -0.59 -3.10 1.98
CA ILE A 135 0.50 -3.46 1.09
C ILE A 135 1.78 -3.56 1.91
N ARG A 136 2.56 -4.62 1.65
CA ARG A 136 3.91 -4.75 2.18
C ARG A 136 4.85 -4.01 1.25
N VAL A 137 5.60 -3.08 1.80
CA VAL A 137 6.61 -2.31 1.09
C VAL A 137 7.95 -2.74 1.61
N SER A 138 8.78 -3.30 0.73
CA SER A 138 10.05 -3.91 1.12
C SER A 138 11.26 -3.03 0.85
N GLU A 139 12.26 -3.19 1.69
CA GLU A 139 13.63 -2.73 1.46
C GLU A 139 14.35 -3.77 0.60
N ASN A 140 14.92 -3.34 -0.51
CA ASN A 140 15.60 -4.21 -1.46
C ASN A 140 16.99 -3.69 -1.84
N ASP A 141 17.34 -2.47 -1.43
CA ASP A 141 18.67 -1.90 -1.58
C ASP A 141 19.46 -2.04 -0.27
N SER A 142 20.30 -3.07 -0.18
CA SER A 142 21.18 -3.30 0.96
C SER A 142 22.54 -2.58 0.82
N GLY A 143 22.57 -1.44 0.13
CA GLY A 143 23.77 -0.66 -0.13
C GLY A 143 24.39 -0.06 1.14
N VAL A 144 25.68 0.31 1.05
CA VAL A 144 26.38 1.03 2.15
C VAL A 144 25.77 2.41 2.40
N PHE A 145 25.18 2.99 1.36
CA PHE A 145 24.36 4.19 1.47
C PHE A 145 22.92 3.75 1.62
N GLY A 146 22.30 4.11 2.76
CA GLY A 146 20.89 3.83 3.00
C GLY A 146 20.02 4.51 1.94
N ALA A 147 18.89 3.90 1.63
CA ALA A 147 17.89 4.45 0.73
C ALA A 147 16.54 4.54 1.44
N LYS A 148 15.95 5.73 1.44
CA LYS A 148 14.57 5.89 1.95
C LYS A 148 13.61 5.03 1.14
N LEU A 149 12.78 4.26 1.83
CA LEU A 149 11.62 3.60 1.23
C LEU A 149 10.55 4.67 0.95
N LYS A 150 10.00 4.64 -0.26
CA LYS A 150 8.97 5.57 -0.72
C LYS A 150 7.85 4.83 -1.40
N VAL A 151 6.63 5.28 -1.14
CA VAL A 151 5.45 4.85 -1.89
C VAL A 151 4.58 6.03 -2.25
N ARG A 152 4.17 6.05 -3.52
CA ARG A 152 3.16 6.94 -4.05
C ARG A 152 1.87 6.16 -4.30
N LEU A 153 0.78 6.62 -3.70
CA LEU A 153 -0.56 6.09 -3.85
C LEU A 153 -1.37 7.06 -4.72
N THR A 154 -2.06 6.54 -5.73
CA THR A 154 -2.97 7.30 -6.59
C THR A 154 -4.34 6.63 -6.61
N LEU A 155 -5.34 7.27 -6.03
CA LEU A 155 -6.74 6.83 -6.04
C LEU A 155 -7.50 7.62 -7.11
N THR A 156 -8.19 6.91 -8.00
CA THR A 156 -9.08 7.50 -8.99
C THR A 156 -10.51 7.08 -8.69
N SER A 157 -11.34 8.05 -8.32
CA SER A 157 -12.77 7.88 -8.07
C SER A 157 -13.57 7.74 -9.38
N PRO A 158 -14.69 6.98 -9.38
CA PRO A 158 -15.59 6.95 -10.52
C PRO A 158 -16.30 8.30 -10.67
N SER A 159 -16.89 8.60 -11.83
CA SER A 159 -17.53 9.91 -12.07
C SER A 159 -18.80 10.16 -11.24
N SER A 160 -19.37 9.12 -10.63
CA SER A 160 -20.63 9.17 -9.88
C SER A 160 -20.45 9.19 -8.35
N ALA A 161 -19.22 9.03 -7.86
CA ALA A 161 -18.93 9.04 -6.43
C ALA A 161 -17.54 9.61 -6.14
N ASN A 162 -17.38 10.24 -4.99
CA ASN A 162 -16.09 10.68 -4.48
C ASN A 162 -15.62 9.74 -3.38
N PHE A 163 -14.42 9.19 -3.56
CA PHE A 163 -13.69 8.45 -2.55
C PHE A 163 -12.39 9.18 -2.25
N ASP A 164 -12.07 9.28 -0.98
CA ASP A 164 -10.80 9.80 -0.49
C ASP A 164 -10.00 8.64 0.12
N MET A 165 -8.74 8.90 0.48
CA MET A 165 -7.91 7.92 1.20
C MET A 165 -7.27 8.48 2.46
N ARG A 166 -7.12 7.60 3.47
CA ARG A 166 -6.20 7.77 4.60
C ARG A 166 -5.14 6.69 4.55
N VAL A 167 -3.91 7.07 4.86
CA VAL A 167 -2.73 6.21 4.80
C VAL A 167 -2.12 6.12 6.19
N TYR A 168 -1.76 4.90 6.58
CA TYR A 168 -1.15 4.58 7.86
C TYR A 168 0.10 3.74 7.59
N VAL A 169 1.26 4.23 8.00
CA VAL A 169 2.54 3.53 7.90
C VAL A 169 2.84 2.91 9.25
N ALA A 170 3.05 1.60 9.30
CA ALA A 170 3.44 0.91 10.52
C ALA A 170 4.70 1.55 11.15
N ASN A 171 4.81 1.52 12.47
CA ASN A 171 6.00 2.05 13.14
C ASN A 171 7.17 1.04 13.11
N ASP A 172 6.86 -0.23 12.85
CA ASP A 172 7.79 -1.35 12.78
C ASP A 172 7.45 -2.25 11.59
N GLY A 173 8.34 -3.21 11.31
CA GLY A 173 8.21 -4.09 10.15
C GLY A 173 7.33 -5.32 10.32
N SER A 174 6.53 -5.43 11.38
CA SER A 174 5.68 -6.61 11.63
C SER A 174 4.23 -6.25 11.90
N SER A 175 3.98 -5.06 12.45
CA SER A 175 2.68 -4.61 12.88
C SER A 175 1.92 -3.90 11.76
N GLN A 176 0.61 -3.82 11.94
CA GLN A 176 -0.27 -3.02 11.11
C GLN A 176 -0.77 -1.83 11.93
N LYS A 177 -0.73 -0.63 11.35
CA LYS A 177 -1.23 0.59 11.99
C LYS A 177 -2.66 0.89 11.53
N CYS A 178 -3.57 1.07 12.50
CA CYS A 178 -4.99 1.32 12.28
C CYS A 178 -5.49 2.68 12.81
N THR A 179 -4.60 3.44 13.44
CA THR A 179 -4.90 4.72 14.09
C THR A 179 -3.76 5.69 13.87
N GLY A 180 -4.02 7.00 13.95
CA GLY A 180 -3.00 8.03 13.73
C GLY A 180 -2.65 8.15 12.25
N VAL A 181 -3.52 8.81 11.50
CA VAL A 181 -3.38 9.01 10.05
C VAL A 181 -2.05 9.70 9.72
N ASP A 182 -1.24 9.10 8.85
CA ASP A 182 0.02 9.69 8.38
C ASP A 182 -0.22 10.63 7.19
N ARG A 183 -1.14 10.26 6.29
CA ARG A 183 -1.60 11.10 5.17
C ARG A 183 -3.09 10.93 4.95
N GLN A 184 -3.75 12.00 4.53
CA GLN A 184 -5.14 11.98 4.09
C GLN A 184 -5.28 12.83 2.83
N THR A 185 -6.17 12.42 1.94
CA THR A 185 -6.56 13.21 0.77
C THR A 185 -7.98 13.74 0.92
N SER A 186 -8.33 14.70 0.06
CA SER A 186 -9.64 15.34 0.04
C SER A 186 -9.93 15.99 -1.31
N ALA A 187 -9.43 15.40 -2.40
CA ALA A 187 -9.63 15.96 -3.72
C ALA A 187 -11.11 15.77 -4.12
N THR A 188 -11.73 16.83 -4.62
CA THR A 188 -13.12 16.74 -5.12
C THR A 188 -13.17 16.50 -6.64
N VAL A 189 -12.05 16.72 -7.33
CA VAL A 189 -11.90 16.57 -8.78
C VAL A 189 -10.50 16.02 -9.06
N GLY A 190 -10.42 15.05 -9.98
CA GLY A 190 -9.16 14.40 -10.35
C GLY A 190 -8.79 13.28 -9.38
N PRO A 191 -7.58 12.72 -9.53
CA PRO A 191 -7.12 11.67 -8.63
C PRO A 191 -6.62 12.23 -7.30
N ASP A 192 -6.88 11.48 -6.23
CA ASP A 192 -6.27 11.66 -4.93
C ASP A 192 -4.87 11.06 -4.91
N VAL A 193 -3.89 11.81 -4.42
CA VAL A 193 -2.48 11.39 -4.38
C VAL A 193 -1.92 11.55 -2.98
N ALA A 194 -1.29 10.50 -2.46
CA ALA A 194 -0.57 10.52 -1.20
C ALA A 194 0.80 9.88 -1.38
N SER A 195 1.83 10.53 -0.84
CA SER A 195 3.18 9.98 -0.77
C SER A 195 3.62 9.87 0.68
N VAL A 196 4.22 8.74 0.99
CA VAL A 196 4.83 8.44 2.29
C VAL A 196 6.25 7.95 2.06
N GLU A 197 7.14 8.34 2.97
CA GLU A 197 8.52 7.90 2.99
C GLU A 197 8.95 7.59 4.41
N TRP A 198 9.82 6.59 4.56
CA TRP A 198 10.41 6.19 5.83
C TRP A 198 11.75 5.49 5.60
N GLY A 199 12.31 4.98 6.68
CA GLY A 199 13.57 4.27 6.71
C GLY A 199 14.77 5.21 6.65
N GLU A 200 15.91 4.62 6.29
CA GLU A 200 17.21 5.26 6.41
C GLU A 200 17.42 6.46 5.50
N GLY A 201 18.18 7.42 6.01
CA GLY A 201 18.67 8.58 5.26
C GLY A 201 19.96 8.25 4.51
N ALA A 202 21.01 9.07 4.69
CA ALA A 202 22.25 8.91 3.94
C ALA A 202 23.17 7.77 4.42
N VAL A 203 22.96 7.26 5.63
CA VAL A 203 23.82 6.25 6.26
C VAL A 203 22.97 5.05 6.61
N ALA A 204 23.40 3.88 6.14
CA ALA A 204 22.74 2.65 6.50
C ALA A 204 23.06 2.26 7.95
N ASN A 205 22.03 1.91 8.70
CA ASN A 205 22.10 1.29 10.03
C ASN A 205 22.04 -0.25 9.94
N GLY A 206 21.57 -0.79 8.81
CA GLY A 206 21.56 -2.22 8.50
C GLY A 206 20.35 -2.98 9.07
N ASP A 207 19.36 -2.27 9.59
CA ASP A 207 18.07 -2.80 9.99
C ASP A 207 17.14 -2.94 8.79
N ASP A 208 16.25 -3.94 8.83
CA ASP A 208 15.19 -4.11 7.83
C ASP A 208 14.06 -3.09 8.09
N ASP A 209 13.93 -2.12 7.18
CA ASP A 209 12.91 -1.07 7.21
C ASP A 209 11.64 -1.42 6.43
N ASP A 210 11.46 -2.69 6.05
CA ASP A 210 10.20 -3.22 5.53
C ASP A 210 9.01 -2.77 6.39
N ARG A 211 7.91 -2.28 5.79
CA ARG A 211 6.71 -1.92 6.54
C ARG A 211 5.41 -2.28 5.85
N TRP A 212 4.39 -2.50 6.68
CA TRP A 212 3.01 -2.49 6.19
C TRP A 212 2.53 -1.04 6.04
N VAL A 213 2.01 -0.73 4.85
CA VAL A 213 1.23 0.47 4.60
C VAL A 213 -0.24 0.06 4.53
N THR A 214 -1.04 0.57 5.46
CA THR A 214 -2.49 0.38 5.48
C THR A 214 -3.16 1.57 4.80
N ILE A 215 -4.14 1.29 3.95
CA ILE A 215 -4.92 2.32 3.26
C ILE A 215 -6.39 2.13 3.60
N GLU A 216 -7.05 3.19 4.05
CA GLU A 216 -8.51 3.26 4.14
C GLU A 216 -8.99 4.08 2.94
N VAL A 217 -9.61 3.44 1.96
CA VAL A 217 -10.39 4.12 0.92
C VAL A 217 -11.79 4.32 1.51
N PHE A 218 -12.24 5.57 1.64
CA PHE A 218 -13.53 5.86 2.24
C PHE A 218 -14.39 6.74 1.34
N HIS A 219 -15.66 6.36 1.26
CA HIS A 219 -16.65 7.11 0.50
C HIS A 219 -16.97 8.44 1.18
N VAL A 220 -16.99 9.51 0.38
CA VAL A 220 -17.31 10.86 0.83
C VAL A 220 -18.69 11.30 0.34
N SER A 221 -18.99 11.08 -0.95
CA SER A 221 -20.26 11.51 -1.56
C SER A 221 -20.58 10.75 -2.85
N GLY A 222 -21.84 10.81 -3.28
CA GLY A 222 -22.31 10.15 -4.50
C GLY A 222 -22.91 8.76 -4.23
N THR A 223 -22.92 7.89 -5.24
CA THR A 223 -23.56 6.56 -5.16
C THR A 223 -22.59 5.42 -5.45
N CYS A 224 -22.57 4.42 -4.57
CA CYS A 224 -21.84 3.18 -4.78
C CYS A 224 -22.69 2.17 -5.55
N ALA A 225 -22.82 2.39 -6.86
CA ALA A 225 -23.53 1.49 -7.75
C ALA A 225 -22.60 0.39 -8.30
N ALA A 226 -23.17 -0.79 -8.57
CA ALA A 226 -22.45 -1.83 -9.29
C ALA A 226 -21.92 -1.29 -10.64
N GLY A 227 -20.64 -1.48 -10.91
CA GLY A 227 -19.96 -0.96 -12.11
C GLY A 227 -19.37 0.45 -11.98
N GLN A 228 -19.55 1.13 -10.85
CA GLN A 228 -18.87 2.38 -10.52
C GLN A 228 -17.69 2.07 -9.60
N THR A 229 -16.54 1.79 -10.21
CA THR A 229 -15.35 1.35 -9.48
C THR A 229 -14.36 2.48 -9.30
N TRP A 230 -13.86 2.67 -8.09
CA TRP A 230 -12.60 3.37 -7.89
C TRP A 230 -11.42 2.44 -8.24
N SER A 231 -10.26 3.03 -8.51
CA SER A 231 -9.00 2.30 -8.69
C SER A 231 -7.89 2.91 -7.85
N LEU A 232 -7.11 2.07 -7.19
CA LEU A 232 -5.94 2.48 -6.42
C LEU A 232 -4.68 1.90 -7.08
N LEU A 233 -3.72 2.76 -7.38
CA LEU A 233 -2.40 2.40 -7.86
C LEU A 233 -1.37 2.75 -6.76
N ALA A 234 -0.59 1.77 -6.35
CA ALA A 234 0.60 1.94 -5.52
C ALA A 234 1.85 1.83 -6.40
N GLU A 235 2.77 2.77 -6.25
CA GLU A 235 4.04 2.83 -6.96
C GLU A 235 5.17 2.91 -5.94
N GLY A 236 6.12 1.98 -6.01
CA GLY A 236 7.28 1.94 -5.14
C GLY A 236 8.41 2.84 -5.66
N ASN A 237 9.21 3.39 -4.75
CA ASN A 237 10.33 4.29 -5.04
C ASN A 237 9.89 5.53 -5.86
N LYS A 238 8.78 6.17 -5.45
CA LYS A 238 8.17 7.34 -6.09
C LYS A 238 7.74 8.41 -5.11
#